data_AF-A0A0R3U9Q7-F1
#
_entry.id   AF-A0A0R3U9Q7-F1
#
_cell.length_a   1.000
_cell.length_b   1.000
_cell.length_c   1.000
_cell.angle_alpha   90.00
_cell.angle_beta   90.00
_cell.angle_gamma   90.00
#
_symmetry.space_group_name_H-M   'P 1'
#
loop_
_entity.id
_entity.type
_entity.pdbx_description
1 polymer ?
#
loop_
_entity_poly.entity_id
_entity_poly.type
_entity_poly.pdbx_seq_one_letter_code
_entity_poly.pdbx_strand_id
1 'polypeptide(L)'
;MNLELLESRISLLEGLVLGVSRVPPKKSPDHSISDLISEVQKQVSVAERRPKIKETLEGASELRKYMDPNFLDDQALANAAKIKVILSHEAEILRTAKALEDLQSLKNVLNHPAYSDLSGLKAKFSALQQKHAEQEKQTADFIEQSNQVLETYANTVRDMSKLLVAWHKKVAAK
;
A
#
# COMPACT_ATOMS: atom_id res chain seq x y z
N MET A 1 14.77 32.31 29.13
CA MET A 1 15.47 31.32 29.97
C MET A 1 15.28 31.80 31.41
N ASN A 2 14.29 31.27 32.13
CA ASN A 2 13.85 31.81 33.41
C ASN A 2 14.86 31.49 34.51
N LEU A 3 15.67 32.49 34.92
CA LEU A 3 16.62 32.36 36.03
C LEU A 3 15.92 31.86 37.31
N GLU A 4 14.69 32.31 37.55
CA GLU A 4 13.87 31.93 38.72
C GLU A 4 13.52 30.44 38.74
N LEU A 5 13.26 29.83 37.57
CA LEU A 5 13.00 28.40 37.49
C LEU A 5 14.24 27.59 37.83
N LEU A 6 15.41 28.08 37.38
CA LEU A 6 16.68 27.43 37.67
C LEU A 6 17.05 27.56 39.14
N GLU A 7 16.84 28.73 39.74
CA GLU A 7 17.06 29.00 41.16
C GLU A 7 16.15 28.16 42.07
N SER A 8 14.85 28.06 41.74
CA SER A 8 13.92 27.18 42.46
C SER A 8 14.35 25.72 42.41
N ARG A 9 14.80 25.25 41.24
CA ARG A 9 15.24 23.87 41.05
C ARG A 9 16.56 23.58 41.78
N ILE A 10 17.51 24.53 41.78
CA ILE A 10 18.75 24.43 42.54
C ILE A 10 18.43 24.37 44.04
N SER A 11 17.54 25.24 44.54
CA SER A 11 17.16 25.25 45.95
C SER A 11 16.51 23.93 46.40
N LEU A 12 15.69 23.31 45.53
CA LEU A 12 15.15 21.98 45.79
C LEU A 12 16.23 20.89 45.83
N LEU A 13 17.20 20.94 44.92
CA LEU A 13 18.32 19.99 44.88
C LEU A 13 19.22 20.14 46.10
N GLU A 14 19.51 21.37 46.52
CA GLU A 14 20.24 21.67 47.74
C GLU A 14 19.50 21.14 48.98
N GLY A 15 18.18 21.35 49.05
CA GLY A 15 17.35 20.82 50.13
C GLY A 15 17.30 19.29 50.18
N LEU A 16 17.35 18.62 49.02
CA LEU A 16 17.39 17.16 48.94
C LEU A 16 18.75 16.57 49.33
N VAL A 17 19.84 17.26 48.98
CA VAL A 17 21.20 16.74 49.16
C VAL A 17 21.79 17.12 50.52
N LEU A 18 21.60 18.37 50.95
CA LEU A 18 22.16 18.91 52.20
C LEU A 18 21.13 18.90 53.36
N GLY A 19 19.87 18.59 53.06
CA GLY A 19 18.77 18.68 54.00
C GLY A 19 18.33 20.12 54.28
N VAL A 20 17.43 20.32 55.25
CA VAL A 20 16.82 21.62 55.57
C VAL A 20 17.82 22.62 56.20
N SER A 21 19.06 22.20 56.45
CA SER A 21 20.09 23.05 57.05
C SER A 21 20.80 23.88 55.98
N ARG A 22 20.45 25.18 55.90
CA ARG A 22 21.12 26.18 55.04
C ARG A 22 22.53 26.56 55.51
N VAL A 23 23.10 25.82 56.46
CA VAL A 23 24.44 26.09 56.99
C VAL A 23 25.43 25.26 56.19
N PRO A 24 26.39 25.87 55.45
CA PRO A 24 27.43 25.11 54.79
C PRO A 24 28.18 24.29 55.85
N PRO A 25 28.39 22.99 55.64
CA PRO A 25 29.06 22.16 56.62
C PRO A 25 30.46 22.70 56.88
N LYS A 26 30.79 22.93 58.17
CA LYS A 26 32.08 23.51 58.63
C LYS A 26 33.31 22.65 58.29
N LYS A 27 33.09 21.44 57.79
CA LYS A 27 34.09 20.54 57.22
C LYS A 27 33.50 19.93 55.95
N SER A 28 34.31 19.80 54.92
CA SER A 28 34.00 18.91 53.79
C SER A 28 33.64 17.54 54.37
N PRO A 29 32.50 16.93 53.99
CA PRO A 29 32.19 15.57 54.41
C PRO A 29 33.36 14.67 54.02
N ASP A 30 33.84 13.82 54.95
CA ASP A 30 35.01 12.96 54.75
C ASP A 30 34.80 11.89 53.64
N HIS A 31 33.62 11.85 53.05
CA HIS A 31 33.15 10.87 52.07
C HIS A 31 32.25 11.60 51.07
N SER A 32 32.56 11.45 49.78
CA SER A 32 31.71 11.96 48.71
C SER A 32 30.37 11.24 48.74
N ILE A 33 29.29 11.90 48.29
CA ILE A 33 27.99 11.25 48.09
C ILE A 33 28.14 10.04 47.16
N SER A 34 29.05 10.14 46.19
CA SER A 34 29.42 9.02 45.32
C SER A 34 30.00 7.84 46.11
N ASP A 35 30.81 8.10 47.15
CA ASP A 35 31.41 7.06 47.97
C ASP A 35 30.34 6.38 48.83
N LEU A 36 29.43 7.16 49.42
CA LEU A 36 28.27 6.63 50.15
C LEU A 36 27.35 5.80 49.26
N ILE A 37 27.04 6.25 48.05
CA ILE A 37 26.25 5.49 47.08
C ILE A 37 26.99 4.21 46.70
N SER A 38 28.31 4.27 46.48
CA SER A 38 29.10 3.09 46.13
C SER A 38 29.14 2.06 47.27
N GLU A 39 29.17 2.52 48.52
CA GLU A 39 29.13 1.66 49.71
C GLU A 39 27.76 1.03 49.91
N VAL A 40 26.69 1.81 49.78
CA VAL A 40 25.31 1.29 49.79
C VAL A 40 25.11 0.28 48.66
N GLN A 41 25.64 0.55 47.47
CA GLN A 41 25.55 -0.38 46.34
C GLN A 41 26.32 -1.67 46.59
N LYS A 42 27.51 -1.62 47.20
CA LYS A 42 28.23 -2.82 47.64
C LYS A 42 27.42 -3.63 48.66
N GLN A 43 26.80 -2.95 49.63
CA GLN A 43 25.95 -3.60 50.64
C GLN A 43 24.70 -4.23 50.02
N VAL A 44 24.08 -3.57 49.05
CA VAL A 44 22.96 -4.11 48.27
C VAL A 44 23.39 -5.34 47.47
N SER A 45 24.51 -5.29 46.75
CA SER A 45 25.04 -6.44 46.00
C SER A 45 25.42 -7.62 46.88
N VAL A 46 25.87 -7.38 48.12
CA VAL A 46 26.10 -8.43 49.12
C VAL A 46 24.78 -9.00 49.63
N ALA A 47 23.77 -8.17 49.84
CA ALA A 47 22.44 -8.59 50.29
C ALA A 47 21.66 -9.37 49.21
N GLU A 48 21.81 -9.01 47.94
CA GLU A 48 21.22 -9.71 46.78
C GLU A 48 21.73 -11.15 46.59
N ARG A 49 22.88 -11.50 47.18
CA ARG A 49 23.34 -12.90 47.22
C ARG A 49 22.39 -13.80 48.02
N ARG A 50 21.52 -13.21 48.86
CA ARG A 50 20.45 -13.93 49.55
C ARG A 50 19.21 -13.91 48.67
N PRO A 51 18.70 -15.08 48.22
CA PRO A 51 17.64 -15.15 47.21
C PRO A 51 16.34 -14.45 47.66
N LYS A 52 15.99 -14.55 48.96
CA LYS A 52 14.79 -13.88 49.52
C LYS A 52 14.89 -12.36 49.49
N ILE A 53 16.07 -11.79 49.70
CA ILE A 53 16.25 -10.33 49.69
C ILE A 53 16.16 -9.80 48.26
N LYS A 54 16.76 -10.52 47.31
CA LYS A 54 16.66 -10.21 45.88
C LYS A 54 15.21 -10.22 45.40
N GLU A 55 14.46 -11.27 45.73
CA GLU A 55 13.03 -11.38 45.42
C GLU A 55 12.22 -10.23 46.03
N THR A 56 12.48 -9.86 47.29
CA THR A 56 11.79 -8.72 47.91
C THR A 56 12.16 -7.37 47.31
N LEU A 57 13.40 -7.19 46.83
CA LEU A 57 13.86 -5.94 46.22
C LEU A 57 13.27 -5.77 44.81
N GLU A 58 13.21 -6.87 44.05
CA GLU A 58 12.50 -6.93 42.77
C GLU A 58 11.00 -6.66 42.99
N GLY A 59 10.38 -7.30 43.98
CA GLY A 59 8.99 -7.07 44.36
C GLY A 59 8.71 -5.63 44.84
N ALA A 60 9.65 -4.98 45.53
CA ALA A 60 9.52 -3.58 45.95
C ALA A 60 9.45 -2.62 44.75
N SER A 61 10.17 -2.93 43.66
CA SER A 61 10.10 -2.16 42.42
C SER A 61 8.75 -2.29 41.72
N GLU A 62 8.11 -3.46 41.80
CA GLU A 62 6.76 -3.70 41.28
C GLU A 62 5.70 -3.05 42.17
N LEU A 63 5.82 -3.20 43.49
CA LEU A 63 4.98 -2.50 44.48
C LEU A 63 4.98 -0.99 44.26
N ARG A 64 6.14 -0.39 43.95
CA ARG A 64 6.24 1.03 43.62
C ARG A 64 5.41 1.42 42.38
N LYS A 65 5.27 0.52 41.40
CA LYS A 65 4.39 0.74 40.23
C LYS A 65 2.92 0.67 40.64
N TYR A 66 2.55 -0.30 41.48
CA TYR A 66 1.18 -0.43 41.98
C TYR A 66 0.77 0.66 42.99
N MET A 67 1.75 1.33 43.62
CA MET A 67 1.51 2.48 44.49
C MET A 67 1.35 3.79 43.73
N ASP A 68 1.65 3.84 42.43
CA ASP A 68 1.34 5.00 41.60
C ASP A 68 -0.19 5.08 41.42
N PRO A 69 -0.86 6.13 41.90
CA PRO A 69 -2.31 6.28 41.76
C PRO A 69 -2.79 6.20 40.30
N ASN A 70 -1.94 6.55 39.34
CA ASN A 70 -2.29 6.55 37.92
C ASN A 70 -2.07 5.20 37.23
N PHE A 71 -1.47 4.20 37.88
CA PHE A 71 -1.08 2.95 37.20
C PHE A 71 -2.29 2.13 36.69
N LEU A 72 -3.37 2.07 37.47
CA LEU A 72 -4.60 1.38 37.08
C LEU A 72 -5.50 2.28 36.22
N ASP A 73 -5.49 3.57 36.48
CA ASP A 73 -6.25 4.55 35.71
C ASP A 73 -5.71 4.67 34.27
N ASP A 74 -4.40 4.56 34.05
CA ASP A 74 -3.81 4.57 32.71
C ASP A 74 -4.28 3.37 31.86
N GLN A 75 -4.43 2.18 32.44
CA GLN A 75 -4.95 1.02 31.70
C GLN A 75 -6.45 1.14 31.42
N ALA A 76 -7.24 1.57 32.40
CA ALA A 76 -8.69 1.75 32.22
C ALA A 76 -9.00 2.90 31.25
N LEU A 77 -8.27 4.02 31.36
CA LEU A 77 -8.36 5.16 30.46
C LEU A 77 -7.90 4.79 29.05
N ALA A 78 -6.82 4.01 28.91
CA ALA A 78 -6.39 3.50 27.61
C ALA A 78 -7.45 2.60 26.95
N ASN A 79 -8.15 1.75 27.72
CA ASN A 79 -9.21 0.91 27.18
C ASN A 79 -10.45 1.71 26.79
N ALA A 80 -10.88 2.67 27.62
CA ALA A 80 -11.96 3.58 27.29
C ALA A 80 -11.63 4.43 26.05
N ALA A 81 -10.38 4.90 25.92
CA ALA A 81 -9.89 5.63 24.76
C ALA A 81 -9.89 4.76 23.50
N LYS A 82 -9.41 3.51 23.58
CA LYS A 82 -9.45 2.55 22.44
C LYS A 82 -10.88 2.30 21.96
N ILE A 83 -11.82 2.07 22.88
CA ILE A 83 -13.24 1.87 22.54
C ILE A 83 -13.77 3.10 21.81
N LYS A 84 -13.50 4.31 22.33
CA LYS A 84 -13.94 5.55 21.72
C LYS A 84 -13.33 5.77 20.33
N VAL A 85 -12.05 5.42 20.14
CA VAL A 85 -11.38 5.46 18.84
C VAL A 85 -12.04 4.50 17.86
N ILE A 86 -12.29 3.26 18.26
CA ILE A 86 -12.94 2.24 17.41
C ILE A 86 -14.34 2.71 17.01
N LEU A 87 -15.16 3.18 17.97
CA LEU A 87 -16.49 3.70 17.68
C LEU A 87 -16.46 4.94 16.78
N SER A 88 -15.49 5.83 16.97
CA SER A 88 -15.35 7.01 16.11
C SER A 88 -14.98 6.67 14.66
N HIS A 89 -14.32 5.52 14.43
CA HIS A 89 -13.93 5.04 13.10
C HIS A 89 -14.81 3.89 12.60
N GLU A 90 -15.91 3.56 13.27
CA GLU A 90 -16.76 2.42 12.95
C GLU A 90 -17.24 2.45 11.49
N ALA A 91 -17.74 3.61 11.04
CA ALA A 91 -18.21 3.79 9.67
C ALA A 91 -17.10 3.57 8.63
N GLU A 92 -15.87 3.96 8.95
CA GLU A 92 -14.72 3.82 8.07
C GLU A 92 -14.26 2.35 8.01
N ILE A 93 -14.25 1.66 9.15
CA ILE A 93 -13.98 0.22 9.25
C ILE A 93 -15.01 -0.58 8.44
N LEU A 94 -16.31 -0.27 8.60
CA LEU A 94 -17.37 -0.94 7.84
C LEU A 94 -17.26 -0.67 6.33
N ARG A 95 -16.94 0.57 5.94
CA ARG A 95 -16.77 0.93 4.53
C ARG A 95 -15.58 0.20 3.90
N THR A 96 -14.46 0.14 4.60
CA THR A 96 -13.25 -0.57 4.13
C THR A 96 -13.47 -2.08 4.08
N ALA A 97 -14.17 -2.66 5.05
CA ALA A 97 -14.54 -4.08 5.03
C ALA A 97 -15.41 -4.42 3.82
N LYS A 98 -16.46 -3.61 3.56
CA LYS A 98 -17.32 -3.79 2.38
C LYS A 98 -16.54 -3.67 1.06
N ALA A 99 -15.67 -2.66 0.95
CA ALA A 99 -14.83 -2.49 -0.23
C ALA A 99 -13.88 -3.68 -0.44
N LEU A 100 -13.39 -4.30 0.64
CA LEU A 100 -12.55 -5.50 0.57
C LEU A 100 -13.34 -6.73 0.11
N GLU A 101 -14.56 -6.92 0.58
CA GLU A 101 -15.47 -7.97 0.11
C GLU A 101 -15.79 -7.81 -1.39
N ASP A 102 -16.10 -6.59 -1.82
CA ASP A 102 -16.33 -6.26 -3.22
C ASP A 102 -15.09 -6.60 -4.08
N LEU A 103 -13.89 -6.24 -3.61
CA LEU A 103 -12.62 -6.54 -4.30
C LEU A 103 -12.35 -8.05 -4.34
N GLN A 104 -12.63 -8.77 -3.25
CA GLN A 104 -12.48 -10.22 -3.19
C GLN A 104 -13.42 -10.92 -4.19
N SER A 105 -14.64 -10.42 -4.35
CA SER A 105 -15.57 -10.93 -5.38
C SER A 105 -15.00 -10.72 -6.80
N LEU A 106 -14.35 -9.58 -7.04
CA LEU A 106 -13.81 -9.20 -8.34
C LEU A 106 -12.48 -9.90 -8.68
N LYS A 107 -11.77 -10.43 -7.68
CA LYS A 107 -10.52 -11.18 -7.85
C LYS A 107 -10.66 -12.35 -8.85
N ASN A 108 -11.82 -13.01 -8.86
CA ASN A 108 -12.09 -14.14 -9.76
C ASN A 108 -12.26 -13.69 -11.22
N VAL A 109 -12.73 -12.47 -11.46
CA VAL A 109 -12.87 -11.89 -12.80
C VAL A 109 -11.52 -11.44 -13.35
N LEU A 110 -10.71 -10.78 -12.52
CA LEU A 110 -9.38 -10.28 -12.90
C LEU A 110 -8.40 -11.41 -13.22
N ASN A 111 -8.50 -12.55 -12.52
CA ASN A 111 -7.64 -13.71 -12.75
C ASN A 111 -8.26 -14.73 -13.71
N HIS A 112 -9.27 -14.35 -14.48
CA HIS A 112 -9.89 -15.28 -15.43
C HIS A 112 -8.86 -15.68 -16.51
N PRO A 113 -8.69 -16.99 -16.81
CA PRO A 113 -7.68 -17.48 -17.76
C PRO A 113 -7.90 -16.96 -19.20
N ALA A 114 -9.06 -16.38 -19.51
CA ALA A 114 -9.28 -15.66 -20.77
C ALA A 114 -8.39 -14.41 -20.92
N TYR A 115 -7.97 -13.78 -19.83
CA TYR A 115 -7.10 -12.61 -19.85
C TYR A 115 -5.61 -12.95 -19.79
N SER A 116 -5.24 -14.21 -19.48
CA SER A 116 -3.83 -14.59 -19.38
C SER A 116 -3.12 -14.67 -20.73
N ASP A 117 -3.85 -14.98 -21.81
CA ASP A 117 -3.31 -15.07 -23.18
C ASP A 117 -3.66 -13.85 -24.05
N LEU A 118 -3.84 -12.67 -23.43
CA LEU A 118 -4.19 -11.45 -24.15
C LEU A 118 -3.11 -11.06 -25.18
N SER A 119 -1.84 -11.34 -24.90
CA SER A 119 -0.73 -11.10 -25.82
C SER A 119 -0.78 -12.04 -27.03
N GLY A 120 -1.08 -13.33 -26.84
CA GLY A 120 -1.28 -14.29 -27.92
C GLY A 120 -2.51 -13.96 -28.76
N LEU A 121 -3.62 -13.56 -28.12
CA LEU A 121 -4.83 -13.14 -28.82
C LEU A 121 -4.59 -11.86 -29.64
N LYS A 122 -3.84 -10.89 -29.10
CA LYS A 122 -3.45 -9.68 -29.82
C LYS A 122 -2.59 -10.00 -31.05
N ALA A 123 -1.63 -10.92 -30.94
CA ALA A 123 -0.81 -11.35 -32.07
C ALA A 123 -1.67 -12.04 -33.15
N LYS A 124 -2.57 -12.94 -32.76
CA LYS A 124 -3.53 -13.60 -33.67
C LYS A 124 -4.45 -12.57 -34.36
N PHE A 125 -4.96 -11.60 -33.61
CA PHE A 125 -5.80 -10.54 -34.15
C PHE A 125 -5.04 -9.65 -35.14
N SER A 126 -3.79 -9.30 -34.84
CA SER A 126 -2.92 -8.55 -35.76
C SER A 126 -2.67 -9.32 -37.05
N ALA A 127 -2.42 -10.63 -36.97
CA ALA A 127 -2.24 -11.49 -38.14
C ALA A 127 -3.54 -11.58 -38.97
N LEU A 128 -4.70 -11.69 -38.30
CA LEU A 128 -6.01 -11.69 -38.95
C LEU A 128 -6.28 -10.35 -39.66
N GLN A 129 -5.97 -9.23 -39.02
CA GLN A 129 -6.13 -7.90 -39.60
C GLN A 129 -5.28 -7.74 -40.87
N GLN A 130 -4.04 -8.24 -40.84
CA GLN A 130 -3.18 -8.25 -42.03
C GLN A 130 -3.79 -9.10 -43.16
N LYS A 131 -4.33 -10.28 -42.83
CA LYS A 131 -4.99 -11.14 -43.81
C LYS A 131 -6.27 -10.52 -44.38
N HIS A 132 -7.04 -9.81 -43.56
CA HIS A 132 -8.23 -9.10 -44.03
C HIS A 132 -7.87 -7.99 -45.02
N ALA A 133 -6.84 -7.19 -44.72
CA ALA A 133 -6.37 -6.15 -45.64
C ALA A 133 -5.86 -6.73 -46.98
N GLU A 134 -5.19 -7.88 -46.93
CA GLU A 134 -4.76 -8.61 -48.13
C GLU A 134 -5.96 -9.10 -48.95
N GLN A 135 -6.98 -9.66 -48.30
CA GLN A 135 -8.21 -10.14 -48.94
C GLN A 135 -9.03 -9.01 -49.55
N GLU A 136 -9.13 -7.86 -48.91
CA GLU A 136 -9.82 -6.69 -49.46
C GLU A 136 -9.15 -6.23 -50.75
N LYS A 137 -7.81 -6.16 -50.78
CA LYS A 137 -7.07 -5.81 -51.98
C LYS A 137 -7.27 -6.84 -53.10
N GLN A 138 -7.12 -8.13 -52.78
CA GLN A 138 -7.32 -9.20 -53.77
C GLN A 138 -8.75 -9.20 -54.33
N THR A 139 -9.74 -8.90 -53.50
CA THR A 139 -11.14 -8.82 -53.91
C THR A 139 -11.37 -7.63 -54.84
N ALA A 140 -10.80 -6.47 -54.53
CA ALA A 140 -10.87 -5.29 -55.40
C ALA A 140 -10.20 -5.56 -56.76
N ASP A 141 -8.99 -6.12 -56.77
CA ASP A 141 -8.26 -6.48 -57.99
C ASP A 141 -9.04 -7.50 -58.82
N PHE A 142 -9.65 -8.51 -58.18
CA PHE A 142 -10.47 -9.53 -58.86
C PHE A 142 -11.74 -8.95 -59.48
N ILE A 143 -12.42 -8.04 -58.77
CA ILE A 143 -13.62 -7.35 -59.29
C ILE A 143 -13.25 -6.50 -60.50
N GLU A 144 -12.12 -5.77 -60.45
CA GLU A 144 -11.64 -4.96 -61.56
C GLU A 144 -11.33 -5.82 -62.79
N GLN A 145 -10.59 -6.92 -62.61
CA GLN A 145 -10.29 -7.87 -63.68
C GLN A 145 -11.57 -8.48 -64.27
N SER A 146 -12.52 -8.88 -63.41
CA SER A 146 -13.79 -9.45 -63.85
C SER A 146 -14.60 -8.45 -64.69
N ASN A 147 -14.67 -7.20 -64.25
CA ASN A 147 -15.34 -6.13 -64.99
C ASN A 147 -14.67 -5.86 -66.35
N GLN A 148 -13.34 -5.86 -66.40
CA GLN A 148 -12.61 -5.69 -67.66
C GLN A 148 -12.89 -6.83 -68.65
N VAL A 149 -12.93 -8.08 -68.18
CA VAL A 149 -13.30 -9.22 -69.01
C VAL A 149 -14.75 -9.12 -69.47
N LEU A 150 -15.67 -8.69 -68.60
CA LEU A 150 -17.07 -8.50 -68.96
C LEU A 150 -17.24 -7.40 -70.03
N GLU A 151 -16.48 -6.32 -69.93
CA GLU A 151 -16.50 -5.22 -70.89
C GLU A 151 -15.94 -5.66 -72.25
N THR A 152 -14.82 -6.38 -72.27
CA THR A 152 -14.26 -6.93 -73.52
C THR A 152 -15.21 -7.92 -74.18
N TYR A 153 -15.86 -8.78 -73.39
CA TYR A 153 -16.91 -9.66 -73.89
C TYR A 153 -18.09 -8.87 -74.48
N ALA A 154 -18.62 -7.87 -73.75
CA ALA A 154 -19.72 -7.05 -74.23
C ALA A 154 -19.38 -6.31 -75.54
N ASN A 155 -18.13 -5.83 -75.67
CA ASN A 155 -17.65 -5.17 -76.88
C ASN A 155 -17.52 -6.14 -78.06
N THR A 156 -16.93 -7.31 -77.86
CA THR A 156 -16.81 -8.33 -78.93
C THR A 156 -18.18 -8.82 -79.41
N VAL A 157 -19.15 -9.04 -78.51
CA VAL A 157 -20.53 -9.40 -78.87
C VAL A 157 -21.21 -8.29 -79.66
N ARG A 158 -21.04 -7.03 -79.25
CA ARG A 158 -21.58 -5.87 -79.96
C ARG A 158 -21.01 -5.77 -81.38
N ASP A 159 -19.71 -5.97 -81.54
CA ASP A 159 -19.06 -5.87 -82.85
C ASP A 159 -19.41 -7.06 -83.75
N MET A 160 -19.50 -8.27 -83.20
CA MET A 160 -20.05 -9.43 -83.93
C MET A 160 -21.50 -9.18 -84.38
N SER A 161 -22.35 -8.61 -83.50
CA SER A 161 -23.73 -8.27 -83.84
C SER A 161 -23.80 -7.25 -84.98
N LYS A 162 -22.99 -6.18 -84.94
CA LYS A 162 -22.90 -5.20 -86.03
C LYS A 162 -22.45 -5.84 -87.35
N LEU A 163 -21.43 -6.70 -87.32
CA LEU A 163 -20.93 -7.41 -88.50
C LEU A 163 -22.02 -8.31 -89.11
N LEU A 164 -22.73 -9.08 -88.28
CA LEU A 164 -23.83 -9.94 -88.74
C LEU A 164 -24.96 -9.12 -89.37
N VAL A 165 -25.36 -8.00 -88.77
CA VAL A 165 -26.38 -7.11 -89.34
C VAL A 165 -25.90 -6.50 -90.66
N ALA A 166 -24.64 -6.08 -90.74
CA ALA A 166 -24.06 -5.53 -91.97
C ALA A 166 -24.01 -6.59 -93.09
N TRP A 167 -23.65 -7.83 -92.76
CA TRP A 167 -23.67 -8.96 -93.70
C TRP A 167 -25.09 -9.28 -94.15
N HIS A 168 -26.05 -9.35 -93.23
CA HIS A 168 -27.45 -9.57 -93.56
C HIS A 168 -27.98 -8.51 -94.54
N LYS A 169 -27.68 -7.22 -94.29
CA LYS A 169 -28.05 -6.12 -95.21
C LYS A 169 -27.44 -6.29 -96.60
N LYS A 170 -26.18 -6.72 -96.71
CA LYS A 170 -25.53 -6.96 -98.01
C LYS A 170 -26.13 -8.15 -98.76
N VAL A 171 -26.53 -9.20 -98.06
CA VAL A 171 -27.18 -10.37 -98.67
C VAL A 171 -28.60 -10.04 -99.11
N ALA A 172 -29.36 -9.28 -98.33
CA ALA A 172 -30.73 -8.88 -98.64
C ALA A 172 -30.86 -7.81 -99.75
N ALA A 173 -29.75 -7.12 -100.09
CA ALA A 173 -29.70 -6.12 -101.17
C ALA A 173 -29.34 -6.73 -102.55
N LYS A 174 -29.20 -8.06 -102.62
CA LYS A 174 -28.92 -8.84 -103.83
C LYS A 174 -30.17 -9.60 -104.25
#